data_AF-B8I1D5-F1
#
_entry.id   AF-B8I1D5-F1
#
_cell.length_a   1.000
_cell.length_b   1.000
_cell.length_c   1.000
_cell.angle_alpha   90.00
_cell.angle_beta   90.00
_cell.angle_gamma   90.00
#
_symmetry.space_group_name_H-M   'P 1'
#
loop_
_entity.id
_entity.type
_entity.pdbx_description
1 polymer ?
#
loop_
_entity_poly.entity_id
_entity_poly.type
_entity_poly.pdbx_seq_one_letter_code
_entity_poly.pdbx_strand_id
1 'polypeptide(L)' 'MQNRKQQDSISVNDINQENDIRKVPQKSTGNAGKDPFCVYDHKRHAVGSRITTENGLQSVCTEEGSWKTSK' A
#
# COMPACT_ATOMS: atom_id res chain seq x y z
N MET A 1 21.16 24.72 -3.49
CA MET A 1 19.87 24.07 -3.81
C MET A 1 19.67 22.92 -2.83
N GLN A 2 18.84 23.09 -1.80
CA GLN A 2 18.54 22.01 -0.86
C GLN A 2 17.64 20.99 -1.55
N ASN A 3 18.17 19.79 -1.83
CA ASN A 3 17.40 18.65 -2.31
C ASN A 3 16.38 18.24 -1.24
N ARG A 4 15.23 18.92 -1.20
CA ARG A 4 14.02 18.37 -0.58
C ARG A 4 13.59 17.19 -1.45
N LYS A 5 14.24 16.05 -1.25
CA LYS A 5 13.64 14.77 -1.61
C LYS A 5 12.35 14.71 -0.80
N GLN A 6 11.24 15.13 -1.40
CA GLN A 6 9.92 14.83 -0.86
C GLN A 6 9.90 13.31 -0.74
N GLN A 7 10.14 12.84 0.47
CA GLN A 7 10.07 11.43 0.77
C GLN A 7 8.59 11.10 0.60
N ASP A 8 8.24 10.57 -0.57
CA ASP A 8 6.90 10.07 -0.85
C ASP A 8 6.61 9.01 0.19
N SER A 9 5.90 9.42 1.24
CA SER A 9 5.68 8.61 2.41
C SER A 9 4.60 7.61 2.05
N ILE A 10 4.92 6.33 2.05
CA ILE A 10 3.94 5.27 1.81
C ILE A 10 3.44 4.77 3.16
N SER A 11 2.15 4.44 3.21
CA SER A 11 1.49 3.92 4.40
C SER A 11 0.82 2.61 4.09
N VAL A 12 0.68 1.78 5.12
CA VAL A 12 -0.10 0.55 5.03
C VAL A 12 -1.57 0.94 5.00
N ASN A 13 -2.26 0.53 3.96
CA ASN A 13 -3.68 0.82 3.78
C ASN A 13 -4.47 -0.49 3.70
N ASP A 14 -5.63 -0.51 4.32
CA ASP A 14 -6.65 -1.54 4.12
C ASP A 14 -7.70 -0.95 3.16
N ILE A 15 -7.83 -1.58 2.00
CA ILE A 15 -8.74 -1.19 0.92
C ILE A 15 -9.89 -2.19 0.93
N ASN A 16 -11.10 -1.67 1.12
CA ASN A 16 -12.30 -2.50 1.06
C ASN A 16 -12.87 -2.56 -0.37
N GLN A 17 -13.96 -3.30 -0.53
CA GLN A 17 -14.68 -3.48 -1.78
C GLN A 17 -15.22 -2.18 -2.37
N GLU A 18 -15.57 -1.22 -1.52
CA GLU A 18 -16.07 0.10 -1.92
C GLU A 18 -14.94 1.05 -2.33
N ASN A 19 -13.71 0.52 -2.45
CA ASN A 19 -12.50 1.30 -2.69
C ASN A 19 -12.26 2.36 -1.59
N ASP A 20 -12.80 2.11 -0.39
CA ASP A 20 -12.55 2.90 0.81
C ASP A 20 -11.15 2.54 1.32
N ILE A 21 -10.24 3.51 1.23
CA ILE A 21 -8.84 3.34 1.61
C ILE A 21 -8.70 3.80 3.05
N ARG A 22 -8.72 2.86 3.98
CA ARG A 22 -8.49 3.13 5.39
C ARG A 22 -7.00 3.02 5.67
N LYS A 23 -6.42 4.14 6.11
CA LYS A 23 -5.03 4.13 6.59
C LYS A 23 -4.98 3.33 7.89
N VAL A 24 -4.06 2.38 7.97
CA VAL A 24 -3.83 1.68 9.23
C VAL A 24 -3.06 2.63 10.15
N PRO A 25 -3.66 3.11 11.26
CA PRO A 25 -3.11 4.21 12.06
C PRO A 25 -1.78 3.88 12.75
N GLN A 26 -1.37 2.60 12.74
CA GLN A 26 -0.25 2.13 13.53
C GLN A 26 1.08 2.01 12.77
N LYS A 27 1.09 2.19 11.43
CA LYS A 27 2.26 1.83 10.62
C LYS A 27 2.39 2.69 9.34
N SER A 28 2.99 3.87 9.49
CA SER A 28 3.67 4.57 8.38
C SER A 28 5.01 3.88 8.15
N THR A 29 5.03 2.86 7.28
CA THR A 29 6.12 1.87 7.24
C THR A 29 7.08 2.01 6.06
N GLY A 30 7.12 3.13 5.35
CA GLY A 30 8.11 3.25 4.29
C GLY A 30 8.14 4.53 3.49
N ASN A 31 9.13 4.58 2.61
CA ASN A 31 9.42 5.63 1.66
C ASN A 31 9.37 5.05 0.25
N ALA A 32 8.48 5.52 -0.62
CA ALA A 32 8.35 5.02 -2.00
C ALA A 32 9.60 5.23 -2.87
N GLY A 33 10.57 6.03 -2.43
CA GLY A 33 11.86 6.20 -3.09
C GLY A 33 12.94 5.19 -2.66
N LYS A 34 12.67 4.34 -1.66
CA LYS A 34 13.62 3.36 -1.12
C LYS A 34 13.01 1.99 -0.89
N ASP A 35 11.77 1.96 -0.43
CA ASP A 35 11.04 0.77 -0.04
C ASP A 35 10.12 0.29 -1.17
N PRO A 36 9.95 -1.03 -1.33
CA PRO A 36 8.97 -1.59 -2.25
C PRO A 36 7.56 -1.13 -1.89
N PHE A 37 6.75 -0.86 -2.90
CA PHE A 37 5.36 -0.45 -2.74
C PHE A 37 4.52 -1.05 -3.86
N CYS A 38 3.23 -1.20 -3.61
CA CYS A 38 2.28 -1.62 -4.62
C CYS A 38 1.41 -0.44 -5.02
N VAL A 39 1.04 -0.37 -6.29
CA VAL A 39 0.14 0.66 -6.81
C VAL A 39 -1.26 0.07 -6.92
N TYR A 40 -2.24 0.79 -6.39
CA TYR A 40 -3.65 0.45 -6.54
C TYR A 40 -4.48 1.73 -6.52
N ASP A 41 -5.43 1.84 -7.45
CA ASP A 41 -6.28 3.03 -7.62
C ASP A 41 -5.48 4.35 -7.70
N HIS A 42 -4.44 4.36 -8.55
CA HIS A 42 -3.51 5.48 -8.72
C HIS A 42 -2.78 5.94 -7.44
N LYS A 43 -2.91 5.19 -6.34
CA LYS A 43 -2.29 5.45 -5.05
C LYS A 43 -1.19 4.42 -4.77
N ARG A 44 -0.15 4.87 -4.07
CA ARG A 44 0.95 4.01 -3.63
C ARG A 44 0.65 3.49 -2.22
N HIS A 45 0.80 2.20 -2.04
CA HIS A 45 0.49 1.46 -0.82
C HIS A 45 1.74 0.74 -0.35
N ALA A 46 2.06 0.86 0.94
CA ALA A 46 3.23 0.20 1.49
C ALA A 46 3.04 -1.33 1.52
N VAL A 47 4.15 -2.07 1.58
CA VAL A 47 4.14 -3.51 1.87
C VAL A 47 3.28 -3.79 3.10
N GLY A 48 2.45 -4.83 3.01
CA GLY A 48 1.49 -5.21 4.05
C GLY A 48 0.12 -4.56 3.90
N SER A 49 -0.07 -3.66 2.92
CA SER A 49 -1.40 -3.18 2.55
C SER A 49 -2.26 -4.32 2.04
N ARG A 50 -3.57 -4.26 2.28
CA ARG A 50 -4.52 -5.32 1.94
C ARG A 50 -5.68 -4.79 1.14
N ILE A 51 -6.11 -5.55 0.14
CA ILE A 51 -7.27 -5.26 -0.69
C ILE A 51 -8.24 -6.41 -0.48
N THR A 52 -9.42 -6.11 0.02
CA THR A 52 -10.49 -7.11 0.15
C THR A 52 -11.49 -6.90 -0.98
N THR A 53 -11.60 -7.90 -1.84
CA THR A 53 -12.54 -7.92 -2.97
C THR A 53 -13.88 -8.54 -2.58
N GLU A 54 -14.89 -8.39 -3.45
CA GLU A 54 -16.26 -8.86 -3.17
C GLU A 54 -16.40 -10.37 -3.05
N ASN A 55 -15.50 -11.11 -3.70
CA ASN A 55 -15.45 -12.55 -3.60
C ASN A 55 -14.78 -13.03 -2.30
N GLY A 56 -14.48 -12.13 -1.36
CA GLY A 56 -13.74 -12.42 -0.13
C GLY A 56 -12.24 -12.60 -0.34
N LEU A 57 -11.72 -12.45 -1.57
CA LEU A 57 -10.28 -12.58 -1.84
C LEU A 57 -9.54 -11.38 -1.23
N GLN A 58 -8.45 -11.69 -0.53
CA GLN A 58 -7.56 -10.68 0.05
C GLN A 58 -6.26 -10.62 -0.74
N SER A 59 -5.98 -9.47 -1.37
CA SER A 59 -4.69 -9.21 -2.00
C SER A 59 -3.80 -8.44 -1.05
N VAL A 60 -2.63 -8.98 -0.74
CA VAL A 60 -1.64 -8.37 0.15
C VAL A 60 -0.48 -7.84 -0.69
N CYS A 61 -0.07 -6.60 -0.45
CA CYS A 61 1.12 -6.04 -1.05
C CYS A 61 2.36 -6.69 -0.43
N THR A 62 3.20 -7.33 -1.23
CA THR A 62 4.41 -8.00 -0.76
C THR A 62 5.66 -7.14 -0.93
N GLU A 63 6.76 -7.55 -0.31
CA GLU A 63 8.09 -6.93 -0.46
C GLU A 63 8.64 -7.01 -1.89
N GLU A 64 8.00 -7.80 -2.76
CA GLU A 64 8.30 -7.86 -4.19
C GLU A 64 7.66 -6.69 -4.98
N GLY A 65 6.94 -5.78 -4.30
CA GLY A 65 6.22 -4.68 -4.94
C GLY A 65 5.02 -5.15 -5.77
N SER A 66 4.52 -6.35 -5.48
CA SER A 66 3.42 -6.98 -6.22
C SER A 66 2.28 -7.37 -5.28
N TRP A 67 1.05 -7.33 -5.79
CA TRP A 67 -0.11 -7.81 -5.07
C TRP A 67 -0.18 -9.35 -5.15
N LYS A 68 -0.05 -10.04 -4.01
CA LYS A 68 -0.34 -11.47 -3.91
C LYS A 68 -1.73 -11.69 -3.33
N THR A 69 -2.56 -12.39 -4.07
CA THR A 69 -3.85 -12.84 -3.59
C THR A 69 -3.67 -14.06 -2.70
N SER A 70 -4.18 -13.96 -1.46
CA SER A 70 -4.36 -15.08 -0.54
C SER A 70 -5.85 -15.43 -0.51
N LYS A 71 -6.15 -16.73 -0.47
CA LYS A 71 -7.51 -17.29 -0.55
C LYS A 71 -7.89 -17.86 0.81
#